data_AF-A0A2N9XSA7-F1
#
_entry.id   AF-A0A2N9XSA7-F1
#
_cell.length_a   1.000
_cell.length_b   1.000
_cell.length_c   1.000
_cell.angle_alpha   90.00
_cell.angle_beta   90.00
_cell.angle_gamma   90.00
#
_symmetry.space_group_name_H-M   'P 1'
#
loop_
_entity.id
_entity.type
_entity.pdbx_description
1 polymer ?
#
loop_
_entity_poly.entity_id
_entity_poly.type
_entity_poly.pdbx_seq_one_letter_code
_entity_poly.pdbx_strand_id
1 'polypeptide(L)' 'MRGYRWQEIKKRVLARDSFRCRSCGCIGGSLQVDHIIPLELGGRNDDSNLQVLCADCHKRKTTKELRQRYKRGW' A
#
# COMPACT_ATOMS: atom_id res chain seq x y z
N MET A 1 -2.65 15.25 -9.72
CA MET A 1 -3.83 14.38 -9.89
C MET A 1 -4.70 14.51 -8.65
N ARG A 2 -5.81 15.27 -8.73
CA ARG A 2 -6.62 15.65 -7.57
C ARG A 2 -7.65 14.56 -7.22
N GLY A 3 -7.58 14.06 -5.99
CA GLY A 3 -8.67 13.48 -5.18
C GLY A 3 -9.48 12.31 -5.72
N TYR A 4 -10.27 12.53 -6.77
CA TYR A 4 -11.38 11.66 -7.16
C TYR A 4 -10.91 10.28 -7.67
N ARG A 5 -9.95 10.27 -8.61
CA ARG A 5 -9.42 9.04 -9.21
C ARG A 5 -8.76 8.10 -8.19
N TRP A 6 -8.16 8.66 -7.14
CA TRP A 6 -7.53 7.85 -6.08
C TRP A 6 -8.55 7.22 -5.14
N GLN A 7 -9.66 7.90 -4.86
CA GLN A 7 -10.74 7.32 -4.06
C GLN A 7 -11.38 6.12 -4.76
N GLU A 8 -11.58 6.20 -6.07
CA GLU A 8 -12.09 5.07 -6.88
C GLU A 8 -11.12 3.88 -6.89
N ILE A 9 -9.83 4.15 -7.12
CA ILE A 9 -8.78 3.12 -7.01
C ILE A 9 -8.82 2.49 -5.62
N LYS A 10 -8.88 3.29 -4.55
CA LYS A 10 -8.90 2.78 -3.18
C LYS A 10 -10.09 1.85 -2.94
N LYS A 11 -11.30 2.26 -3.33
CA LYS A 11 -12.52 1.43 -3.20
C LYS A 11 -12.40 0.11 -3.96
N ARG A 12 -11.89 0.16 -5.19
CA ARG A 12 -11.71 -1.02 -6.05
C ARG A 12 -10.70 -2.02 -5.46
N VAL A 13 -9.54 -1.56 -5.02
CA VAL A 13 -8.51 -2.43 -4.43
C VAL A 13 -8.99 -3.01 -3.09
N LEU A 14 -9.70 -2.22 -2.27
CA LEU A 14 -10.32 -2.72 -1.04
C LEU A 14 -11.34 -3.84 -1.31
N ALA A 15 -12.22 -3.66 -2.29
CA ALA A 15 -13.19 -4.67 -2.68
C ALA A 15 -12.51 -5.93 -3.23
N ARG A 16 -11.52 -5.77 -4.13
CA ARG A 16 -10.73 -6.88 -4.69
C ARG A 16 -10.08 -7.73 -3.59
N ASP A 17 -9.48 -7.08 -2.61
CA ASP A 17 -8.80 -7.76 -1.51
C ASP A 17 -9.78 -8.17 -0.39
N SER A 18 -11.10 -8.09 -0.61
CA SER A 18 -12.14 -8.47 0.36
C SER A 18 -11.98 -7.79 1.72
N PHE A 19 -11.54 -6.53 1.72
CA PHE A 19 -11.21 -5.76 2.93
C PHE A 19 -10.26 -6.51 3.87
N ARG A 20 -9.35 -7.30 3.29
CA ARG A 20 -8.37 -8.12 4.01
C ARG A 20 -6.97 -7.58 3.82
N CYS A 21 -6.23 -7.43 4.91
CA CYS A 21 -4.80 -7.14 4.87
C CYS A 21 -4.06 -8.26 4.13
N ARG A 22 -3.36 -7.92 3.04
CA ARG A 22 -2.58 -8.86 2.24
C ARG A 22 -1.32 -9.38 2.95
N SER A 23 -0.88 -8.72 4.02
CA SER A 23 0.30 -9.13 4.79
C SER A 23 -0.02 -10.07 5.96
N CYS A 24 -1.09 -9.82 6.73
CA CYS A 24 -1.39 -10.60 7.94
C CYS A 24 -2.76 -11.30 7.92
N GLY A 25 -3.62 -11.01 6.93
CA GLY A 25 -4.92 -11.65 6.78
C GLY A 25 -6.05 -11.09 7.65
N CYS A 26 -5.81 -10.06 8.48
CA CYS A 26 -6.89 -9.43 9.25
C CYS A 26 -7.92 -8.76 8.32
N ILE A 27 -9.19 -8.74 8.75
CA ILE A 27 -10.31 -8.21 7.97
C ILE A 27 -10.88 -6.99 8.68
N GLY A 28 -11.15 -5.92 7.93
CA GLY A 28 -11.73 -4.68 8.46
C GLY A 28 -10.74 -3.77 9.20
N GLY A 29 -11.27 -2.84 9.99
CA GLY A 29 -10.48 -1.82 10.70
C GLY A 29 -9.91 -0.72 9.79
N SER A 30 -8.83 -0.08 10.23
CA SER A 30 -8.16 0.97 9.44
C SER A 30 -7.26 0.34 8.38
N LEU A 31 -7.81 0.20 7.18
CA LEU A 31 -7.13 -0.33 5.99
C LEU A 31 -6.62 0.78 5.07
N GLN A 32 -5.44 0.56 4.52
CA GLN A 32 -4.73 1.48 3.64
C GLN A 32 -4.37 0.75 2.35
N VAL A 33 -4.47 1.44 1.23
CA VAL A 33 -4.00 0.95 -0.06
C VAL A 33 -2.60 1.51 -0.26
N ASP A 34 -1.66 0.61 -0.50
CA ASP A 34 -0.24 0.90 -0.52
C ASP A 34 0.43 0.20 -1.70
N HIS A 35 1.55 0.74 -2.17
CA HIS A 35 2.26 0.18 -3.31
C HIS A 35 3.10 -1.03 -2.90
N ILE A 36 3.05 -2.14 -3.65
CA ILE A 36 3.91 -3.32 -3.39
C ILE A 36 5.38 -2.95 -3.60
N ILE A 37 5.66 -2.35 -4.76
CA ILE A 37 6.94 -1.73 -5.11
C ILE A 37 6.77 -0.22 -4.96
N PRO A 38 7.57 0.46 -4.11
CA PRO A 38 7.50 1.90 -3.97
C PRO A 38 7.66 2.64 -5.30
N LEU A 39 7.01 3.79 -5.44
CA LEU A 39 7.08 4.61 -6.65
C LEU A 39 8.53 5.01 -6.97
N GLU A 40 9.34 5.33 -5.95
CA GLU A 40 10.75 5.69 -6.15
C GLU A 40 11.63 4.51 -6.62
N LEU A 41 11.14 3.27 -6.49
CA LEU A 41 11.81 2.06 -6.97
C LEU A 41 11.22 1.57 -8.31
N GLY A 42 10.47 2.41 -9.01
CA GLY A 42 9.86 2.09 -10.30
C GLY A 42 8.45 1.49 -10.18
N GLY A 43 7.86 1.53 -8.99
CA GLY A 43 6.47 1.18 -8.77
C GLY A 43 5.51 2.05 -9.58
N ARG A 44 4.34 1.50 -9.90
CA ARG A 44 3.28 2.15 -10.68
C ARG A 44 1.95 2.09 -9.93
N ASN A 45 0.97 2.87 -10.40
CA ASN A 45 -0.38 2.95 -9.83
C ASN A 45 -1.36 1.92 -10.43
N ASP A 46 -0.86 0.85 -11.04
CA ASP A 46 -1.68 -0.26 -11.52
C ASP A 46 -2.11 -1.16 -10.36
N ASP A 47 -3.21 -1.88 -10.55
CA ASP A 47 -3.75 -2.78 -9.53
C ASP A 47 -2.79 -3.87 -9.12
N SER A 48 -1.97 -4.39 -10.04
CA SER A 48 -0.98 -5.41 -9.73
C SER A 48 0.07 -4.91 -8.73
N ASN A 49 0.35 -3.61 -8.70
CA ASN A 49 1.27 -2.99 -7.75
C ASN A 49 0.58 -2.34 -6.54
N LEU A 50 -0.73 -2.51 -6.35
CA LEU A 50 -1.45 -2.03 -5.17
C LEU A 50 -1.88 -3.19 -4.28
N GLN A 51 -1.72 -3.02 -2.97
CA GLN A 51 -2.15 -3.98 -1.95
C GLN A 51 -2.88 -3.30 -0.79
N VAL A 52 -3.81 -4.02 -0.17
CA VAL A 52 -4.44 -3.59 1.09
C VAL A 52 -3.61 -4.01 2.29
N LEU A 53 -3.31 -3.06 3.18
CA LEU A 53 -2.61 -3.28 4.44
C LEU A 53 -3.39 -2.69 5.62
N CYS A 54 -3.37 -3.38 6.77
CA CYS A 54 -3.78 -2.76 8.03
C CYS A 54 -2.72 -1.76 8.50
N ALA A 55 -3.12 -0.85 9.41
CA ALA A 55 -2.24 0.19 9.96
C ALA A 55 -0.87 -0.34 10.45
N ASP A 56 -0.86 -1.47 11.17
CA ASP A 56 0.39 -2.06 11.70
C ASP A 56 1.30 -2.62 10.61
N CYS A 57 0.72 -3.31 9.63
CA CYS A 57 1.48 -3.87 8.52
C CYS A 57 2.02 -2.76 7.62
N HIS A 58 1.22 -1.72 7.37
CA HIS A 58 1.64 -0.55 6.63
C HIS A 58 2.81 0.15 7.33
N LYS A 59 2.68 0.45 8.63
CA LYS A 59 3.77 1.07 9.43
C LYS A 59 5.06 0.25 9.38
N ARG A 60 4.96 -1.09 9.47
CA ARG A 60 6.12 -1.99 9.38
C ARG A 60 6.78 -1.92 7.99
N LYS A 61 5.99 -1.91 6.91
CA LYS A 61 6.49 -1.74 5.54
C LYS A 61 7.18 -0.40 5.35
N THR A 62 6.53 0.70 5.71
CA THR A 62 7.10 2.05 5.64
C THR A 62 8.43 2.14 6.39
N THR A 63 8.50 1.57 7.61
CA THR A 63 9.74 1.55 8.40
C THR A 63 10.86 0.78 7.69
N LYS A 64 10.53 -0.36 7.07
CA LYS A 64 11.49 -1.16 6.29
C LYS A 64 11.99 -0.40 5.07
N GLU A 65 11.09 0.28 4.34
CA GLU A 65 11.42 1.07 3.16
C GLU A 65 12.29 2.27 3.51
N LEU A 66 11.97 3.00 4.58
CA LEU A 66 12.81 4.10 5.07
C LEU A 66 14.23 3.60 5.38
N ARG A 67 14.36 2.47 6.10
CA ARG A 67 15.69 1.86 6.38
C ARG A 67 16.43 1.50 5.09
N GLN A 68 15.73 1.02 4.06
CA GLN A 68 16.34 0.71 2.77
C GLN A 68 16.78 1.97 2.02
N ARG A 69 16.02 3.07 2.11
CA ARG A 69 16.39 4.38 1.54
C ARG A 69 17.67 4.92 2.18
N TYR A 70 17.77 4.90 3.51
CA TYR A 70 18.99 5.30 4.22
C TYR A 70 20.22 4.48 3.80
N LYS A 71 20.08 3.16 3.66
CA LYS A 71 21.18 2.29 3.19
C LYS A 71 21.64 2.59 1.76
N ARG A 72 20.80 3.23 0.95
CA ARG A 72 21.09 3.60 -0.45
C ARG A 72 21.76 4.97 -0.58
N GLY A 73 22.14 5.61 0.54
CA GLY A 73 22.86 6.88 0.53
C GLY A 73 22.02 8.08 0.11
N TRP A 74 20.73 8.06 0.44
CA TRP A 74 19.84 9.23 0.37
C TRP A 74 20.02 10.12 1.60
#